data_AF-A0AAD6E9N3-F1
#
_entry.id   AF-A0AAD6E9N3-F1
#
_cell.length_a   1.000
_cell.length_b   1.000
_cell.length_c   1.000
_cell.angle_alpha   90.00
_cell.angle_beta   90.00
_cell.angle_gamma   90.00
#
_symmetry.space_group_name_H-M   'P 1'
#
loop_
_entity.id
_entity.type
_entity.pdbx_description
1 polymer ?
#
loop_
_entity_poly.entity_id
_entity_poly.type
_entity_poly.pdbx_seq_one_letter_code
_entity_poly.pdbx_strand_id
1 'polypeptide(L)'
;MSGEYSEASLISHQPKKLRLLYEPLCLLHTLSEVRGDRIKPGDISPEGPGLTAPRCYRSFVDAIAYICAYQKKPGYVTAAALEETPDAIVVLLAANNSIDTAIVTFLQKVLIILLWIIDHPTVRLDTNEGREVMKILTAHVLDLNAPKIFVYYQQVNKLVSLVMGRLNAESGLKGTQPCPEEERLLLDIKADEALPPRADHDGIIKLRNWIATHLSKSSMQLQESDMPSLALSSYRDREVFKALHHTTGSLEQSRNFERLHKLLYKLGKHVAQCKRLIEATIRLRLELSRGLRIETIGGSQENPIPLVVRTCNIQDISHRIFSDSAKQDIFLRQLQQIYSEKELDRVLSKDLCKGKTRVHAELLVLDHFEQTGGRFLDERDRYIGCSKPACYLCHMFISCHPRGYASPPSHQKLYLNWRLPDVFADEQNAATRSQHQQGVLLRMIDTVRRDLTNDIATSVGKRMSFADSTAGGTSTIIDIETDISPSMASLSLDELRKTLDRQDKAGRGPREPHMDPKFNPWGVPYFPSETSVETESDDSATGGVGI
;
A
#
# COMPACT_ATOMS: atom_id res chain seq x y z
N MET A 1 -1.63 -28.93 -35.41
CA MET A 1 -2.94 -29.31 -34.84
C MET A 1 -3.23 -28.36 -33.70
N SER A 2 -4.12 -27.40 -33.97
CA SER A 2 -4.62 -26.40 -33.03
C SER A 2 -5.51 -27.07 -32.01
N GLY A 3 -5.06 -27.14 -30.75
CA GLY A 3 -5.90 -27.52 -29.63
C GLY A 3 -6.84 -26.37 -29.30
N GLU A 4 -8.12 -26.54 -29.58
CA GLU A 4 -9.20 -25.72 -29.04
C GLU A 4 -9.19 -25.88 -27.51
N TYR A 5 -8.71 -24.85 -26.80
CA TYR A 5 -8.98 -24.73 -25.38
C TYR A 5 -10.47 -24.46 -25.23
N SER A 6 -11.20 -25.42 -24.67
CA SER A 6 -12.57 -25.23 -24.19
C SER A 6 -12.60 -24.02 -23.26
N GLU A 7 -13.23 -22.94 -23.67
CA GLU A 7 -13.41 -21.72 -22.87
C GLU A 7 -14.33 -22.08 -21.70
N ALA A 8 -13.75 -22.39 -20.54
CA ALA A 8 -14.50 -22.79 -19.36
C ALA A 8 -15.52 -21.70 -19.00
N SER A 9 -16.79 -22.09 -18.84
CA SER A 9 -17.85 -21.13 -18.55
C SER A 9 -17.65 -20.50 -17.17
N LEU A 10 -17.46 -19.18 -17.11
CA LEU A 10 -17.43 -18.42 -15.86
C LEU A 10 -18.81 -18.48 -15.17
N ILE A 11 -18.86 -18.95 -13.92
CA ILE A 11 -20.10 -19.08 -13.14
C ILE A 11 -20.24 -17.93 -12.12
N SER A 12 -19.13 -17.40 -11.60
CA SER A 12 -19.19 -16.18 -10.79
C SER A 12 -19.59 -14.97 -11.65
N HIS A 13 -19.89 -13.83 -11.01
CA HIS A 13 -20.17 -12.57 -11.71
C HIS A 13 -21.48 -12.43 -12.48
N GLN A 14 -22.57 -13.10 -12.09
CA GLN A 14 -23.90 -12.83 -12.68
C GLN A 14 -24.18 -11.31 -12.72
N PRO A 15 -24.24 -10.67 -13.90
CA PRO A 15 -24.20 -9.21 -13.99
C PRO A 15 -25.33 -8.53 -13.21
N LYS A 16 -26.51 -9.16 -13.19
CA LYS A 16 -27.67 -8.70 -12.41
C LYS A 16 -27.39 -8.60 -10.91
N LYS A 17 -26.62 -9.53 -10.35
CA LYS A 17 -26.30 -9.55 -8.91
C LYS A 17 -25.18 -8.58 -8.57
N LEU A 18 -24.11 -8.54 -9.37
CA LEU A 18 -23.02 -7.58 -9.15
C LEU A 18 -23.53 -6.14 -9.22
N ARG A 19 -24.45 -5.87 -10.12
CA ARG A 19 -25.10 -4.58 -10.24
C ARG A 19 -25.73 -4.08 -8.94
N LEU A 20 -26.28 -4.98 -8.11
CA LEU A 20 -26.85 -4.63 -6.80
C LEU A 20 -25.79 -4.10 -5.82
N LEU A 21 -24.51 -4.42 -6.03
CA LEU A 21 -23.37 -3.88 -5.30
C LEU A 21 -22.84 -2.60 -5.95
N TYR A 22 -22.60 -2.60 -7.27
CA TYR A 22 -21.93 -1.48 -7.94
C TYR A 22 -22.75 -0.19 -7.97
N GLU A 23 -24.06 -0.29 -8.13
CA GLU A 23 -24.92 0.90 -8.16
C GLU A 23 -24.85 1.74 -6.89
N PRO A 24 -25.09 1.17 -5.68
CA PRO A 24 -24.91 1.93 -4.46
C PRO A 24 -23.44 2.29 -4.21
N LEU A 25 -22.46 1.49 -4.67
CA LEU A 25 -21.03 1.85 -4.58
C LEU A 25 -20.70 3.11 -5.37
N CYS A 26 -21.27 3.31 -6.56
CA CYS A 26 -21.04 4.51 -7.35
C CYS A 26 -21.52 5.76 -6.62
N LEU A 27 -22.72 5.73 -6.04
CA LEU A 27 -23.24 6.83 -5.23
C LEU A 27 -22.41 7.05 -3.96
N LEU A 28 -21.95 5.96 -3.33
CA LEU A 28 -21.12 6.05 -2.13
C LEU A 28 -19.75 6.67 -2.42
N HIS A 29 -19.13 6.29 -3.53
CA HIS A 29 -17.85 6.83 -4.00
C HIS A 29 -17.92 8.35 -4.21
N THR A 30 -19.04 8.85 -4.73
CA THR A 30 -19.20 10.30 -4.99
C THR A 30 -19.41 11.12 -3.73
N LEU A 31 -19.89 10.50 -2.64
CA LEU A 31 -19.97 11.13 -1.32
C LEU A 31 -18.60 11.17 -0.65
N SER A 32 -17.85 10.06 -0.73
CA SER A 32 -16.47 9.98 -0.25
C SER A 32 -15.78 8.75 -0.81
N GLU A 33 -14.58 8.95 -1.37
CA GLU A 33 -13.72 7.87 -1.81
C GLU A 33 -13.11 7.09 -0.62
N VAL A 34 -13.16 7.64 0.59
CA VAL A 34 -12.62 7.03 1.83
C VAL A 34 -13.74 6.74 2.82
N ARG A 35 -13.80 5.52 3.34
CA ARG A 35 -14.88 5.01 4.20
C ARG A 35 -14.45 4.95 5.67
N GLY A 36 -14.78 5.98 6.44
CA GLY A 36 -14.40 6.04 7.86
C GLY A 36 -12.88 6.14 8.06
N ASP A 37 -12.42 5.86 9.28
CA ASP A 37 -11.01 5.96 9.64
C ASP A 37 -10.21 4.72 9.23
N ARG A 38 -8.91 4.94 9.01
CA ARG A 38 -7.98 3.85 8.69
C ARG A 38 -7.97 2.81 9.81
N ILE A 39 -8.14 1.53 9.45
CA ILE A 39 -7.96 0.40 10.36
C ILE A 39 -6.47 0.06 10.40
N LYS A 40 -5.87 0.20 11.57
CA LYS A 40 -4.45 -0.10 11.83
C LYS A 40 -4.31 -1.55 12.33
N PRO A 41 -3.12 -2.15 12.19
CA PRO A 41 -2.87 -3.50 12.70
C PRO A 41 -3.23 -3.69 14.19
N GLY A 42 -2.99 -2.67 15.02
CA GLY A 42 -3.32 -2.71 16.45
C GLY A 42 -4.81 -2.65 16.78
N ASP A 43 -5.65 -2.19 15.84
CA ASP A 43 -7.11 -2.14 16.05
C ASP A 43 -7.75 -3.52 15.87
N ILE A 44 -7.07 -4.43 15.15
CA ILE A 44 -7.58 -5.77 14.80
C ILE A 44 -7.12 -6.81 15.81
N SER A 45 -5.92 -6.65 16.36
CA SER A 45 -5.35 -7.60 17.32
C SER A 45 -4.71 -6.83 18.49
N PRO A 46 -5.40 -6.71 19.64
CA PRO A 46 -4.87 -6.09 20.86
C PRO A 46 -3.94 -7.06 21.61
N GLU A 47 -3.07 -7.77 20.89
CA GLU A 47 -2.07 -8.63 21.54
C GLU A 47 -1.03 -7.79 22.28
N GLY A 48 -0.70 -8.22 23.50
CA GLY A 48 0.23 -7.53 24.39
C GLY A 48 1.66 -7.37 23.84
N PRO A 49 2.53 -6.66 24.57
CA PRO A 49 3.91 -6.46 24.15
C PRO A 49 4.67 -7.80 24.09
N GLY A 50 5.04 -8.23 22.87
CA GLY A 50 5.82 -9.44 22.61
C GLY A 50 5.70 -9.93 21.16
N LEU A 51 6.78 -10.44 20.58
CA LEU A 51 6.76 -11.08 19.24
C LEU A 51 6.24 -12.52 19.38
N THR A 52 4.92 -12.71 19.27
CA THR A 52 4.28 -14.02 19.14
C THR A 52 4.59 -14.62 17.77
N ALA A 53 4.50 -15.95 17.62
CA ALA A 53 4.70 -16.61 16.32
C ALA A 53 3.76 -16.06 15.21
N PRO A 54 2.45 -15.82 15.46
CA PRO A 54 1.56 -15.12 14.52
C PRO A 54 2.11 -13.77 14.06
N ARG A 55 2.59 -12.93 14.99
CA ARG A 55 3.18 -11.62 14.64
C ARG A 55 4.43 -11.74 13.77
N CYS A 56 5.23 -12.79 13.97
CA CYS A 56 6.38 -13.10 13.12
C CYS A 56 5.92 -13.54 11.72
N TYR A 57 4.91 -14.40 11.60
CA TYR A 57 4.35 -14.80 10.30
C TYR A 57 3.83 -13.60 9.53
N ARG A 58 2.98 -12.77 10.15
CA ARG A 58 2.47 -11.54 9.53
C ARG A 58 3.59 -10.61 9.11
N SER A 59 4.61 -10.42 9.96
CA SER A 59 5.76 -9.56 9.64
C SER A 59 6.61 -10.10 8.49
N PHE A 60 6.76 -11.43 8.40
CA PHE A 60 7.44 -12.08 7.28
C PHE A 60 6.71 -11.79 5.97
N VAL A 61 5.42 -12.11 5.89
CA VAL A 61 4.66 -11.95 4.63
C VAL A 61 4.42 -10.49 4.26
N ASP A 62 4.21 -9.60 5.23
CA ASP A 62 4.12 -8.15 4.98
C ASP A 62 5.43 -7.61 4.39
N ALA A 63 6.58 -8.04 4.94
CA ALA A 63 7.88 -7.60 4.47
C ALA A 63 8.15 -8.09 3.06
N ILE A 64 7.90 -9.38 2.78
CA ILE A 64 8.00 -10.00 1.45
C ILE A 64 7.13 -9.23 0.44
N ALA A 65 5.85 -9.03 0.75
CA ALA A 65 4.93 -8.31 -0.11
C ALA A 65 5.40 -6.87 -0.37
N TYR A 66 5.91 -6.18 0.65
CA TYR A 66 6.37 -4.80 0.53
C TYR A 66 7.64 -4.64 -0.32
N ILE A 67 8.65 -5.50 -0.14
CA ILE A 67 9.92 -5.43 -0.89
C ILE A 67 9.77 -5.85 -2.36
N CYS A 68 8.76 -6.68 -2.66
CA CYS A 68 8.45 -7.10 -4.04
C CYS A 68 7.65 -6.05 -4.83
N ALA A 69 6.95 -5.13 -4.15
CA ALA A 69 6.18 -4.06 -4.78
C ALA A 69 7.08 -2.88 -5.22
N TYR A 70 7.89 -3.07 -6.24
CA TYR A 70 9.01 -2.19 -6.61
C TYR A 70 8.67 -0.92 -7.41
N GLN A 71 7.42 -0.74 -7.85
CA GLN A 71 6.95 0.50 -8.46
C GLN A 71 5.79 1.10 -7.68
N LYS A 72 5.72 2.44 -7.65
CA LYS A 72 4.61 3.18 -7.05
C LYS A 72 3.42 3.32 -8.01
N LYS A 73 2.86 2.19 -8.45
CA LYS A 73 1.68 2.15 -9.35
C LYS A 73 0.70 1.08 -8.87
N PRO A 74 -0.63 1.22 -9.12
CA PRO A 74 -1.62 0.25 -8.67
C PRO A 74 -1.38 -1.18 -9.17
N GLY A 75 -0.81 -1.37 -10.36
CA GLY A 75 -0.52 -2.69 -10.93
C GLY A 75 0.51 -3.51 -10.15
N TYR A 76 1.39 -2.85 -9.38
CA TYR A 76 2.51 -3.49 -8.68
C TYR A 76 2.23 -3.71 -7.18
N VAL A 77 1.00 -3.45 -6.74
CA VAL A 77 0.56 -3.87 -5.42
C VAL A 77 0.66 -5.40 -5.36
N THR A 78 1.43 -5.88 -4.39
CA THR A 78 1.83 -7.28 -4.26
C THR A 78 1.28 -7.80 -2.93
N ALA A 79 0.70 -8.99 -2.95
CA ALA A 79 0.28 -9.74 -1.79
C ALA A 79 1.09 -11.03 -1.66
N ALA A 80 1.23 -11.52 -0.44
CA ALA A 80 1.99 -12.73 -0.14
C ALA A 80 1.34 -13.54 0.98
N ALA A 81 1.54 -14.86 0.93
CA ALA A 81 1.18 -15.79 2.01
C ALA A 81 2.19 -16.93 2.07
N LEU A 82 2.17 -17.68 3.18
CA LEU A 82 2.95 -18.89 3.35
C LEU A 82 2.01 -20.10 3.29
N GLU A 83 2.18 -20.90 2.24
CA GLU A 83 1.49 -22.18 2.08
C GLU A 83 2.40 -23.32 2.54
N GLU A 84 1.88 -24.17 3.41
CA GLU A 84 2.57 -25.37 3.88
C GLU A 84 2.30 -26.53 2.92
N THR A 85 3.37 -27.04 2.31
CA THR A 85 3.33 -28.26 1.47
C THR A 85 4.14 -29.38 2.13
N PRO A 86 4.02 -30.65 1.71
CA PRO A 86 4.83 -31.75 2.27
C PRO A 86 6.33 -31.49 2.18
N ASP A 87 6.80 -30.91 1.07
CA ASP A 87 8.23 -30.84 0.75
C ASP A 87 8.88 -29.48 1.08
N ALA A 88 8.08 -28.41 1.21
CA ALA A 88 8.61 -27.06 1.45
C ALA A 88 7.54 -26.09 2.01
N ILE A 89 7.99 -24.94 2.48
CA ILE A 89 7.12 -23.78 2.68
C ILE A 89 7.12 -22.95 1.39
N VAL A 90 5.94 -22.79 0.80
CA VAL A 90 5.75 -22.02 -0.43
C VAL A 90 5.42 -20.57 -0.09
N VAL A 91 6.27 -19.67 -0.53
CA VAL A 91 6.05 -18.23 -0.54
C VAL A 91 5.21 -17.90 -1.78
N LEU A 92 3.89 -17.84 -1.60
CA LEU A 92 2.95 -17.47 -2.64
C LEU A 92 3.02 -15.95 -2.88
N LEU A 93 3.05 -15.54 -4.14
CA LEU A 93 3.01 -14.15 -4.54
C LEU A 93 1.92 -13.90 -5.58
N ALA A 94 1.15 -12.83 -5.37
CA ALA A 94 0.27 -12.28 -6.41
C ALA A 94 0.46 -10.77 -6.51
N ALA A 95 0.27 -10.22 -7.70
CA ALA A 95 0.18 -8.78 -7.89
C ALA A 95 -0.99 -8.44 -8.81
N ASN A 96 -1.47 -7.19 -8.70
CA ASN A 96 -2.63 -6.73 -9.49
C ASN A 96 -2.44 -6.93 -11.00
N ASN A 97 -1.21 -6.85 -11.51
CA ASN A 97 -0.86 -7.08 -12.91
C ASN A 97 0.07 -8.30 -13.11
N SER A 98 -0.03 -9.33 -12.26
CA SER A 98 0.91 -10.46 -12.20
C SER A 98 2.30 -10.09 -11.69
N ILE A 99 3.06 -11.09 -11.26
CA ILE A 99 4.43 -10.93 -10.76
C ILE A 99 5.41 -10.97 -11.93
N ASP A 100 6.24 -9.93 -12.06
CA ASP A 100 7.28 -9.88 -13.08
C ASP A 100 8.40 -10.89 -12.79
N THR A 101 9.00 -11.45 -13.84
CA THR A 101 10.14 -12.38 -13.73
C THR A 101 11.31 -11.76 -12.94
N ALA A 102 11.53 -10.45 -13.08
CA ALA A 102 12.56 -9.74 -12.32
C ALA A 102 12.35 -9.83 -10.79
N ILE A 103 11.09 -9.85 -10.34
CA ILE A 103 10.73 -10.02 -8.92
C ILE A 103 10.98 -11.46 -8.47
N VAL A 104 10.71 -12.46 -9.30
CA VAL A 104 11.03 -13.85 -9.00
C VAL A 104 12.54 -14.02 -8.83
N THR A 105 13.35 -13.51 -9.77
CA THR A 105 14.82 -13.56 -9.71
C THR A 105 15.35 -12.82 -8.47
N PHE A 106 14.80 -11.66 -8.16
CA PHE A 106 15.14 -10.92 -6.94
C PHE A 106 14.80 -11.72 -5.68
N LEU A 107 13.59 -12.26 -5.60
CA LEU A 107 13.14 -12.96 -4.40
C LEU A 107 13.90 -14.28 -4.21
N GLN A 108 14.35 -14.95 -5.28
CA GLN A 108 15.27 -16.09 -5.16
C GLN A 108 16.55 -15.73 -4.40
N LYS A 109 17.15 -14.56 -4.66
CA LYS A 109 18.31 -14.07 -3.92
C LYS A 109 17.98 -13.81 -2.46
N VAL A 110 16.80 -13.22 -2.19
CA VAL A 110 16.31 -13.02 -0.83
C VAL A 110 16.17 -14.37 -0.13
N LEU A 111 15.54 -15.38 -0.74
CA LEU A 111 15.38 -16.71 -0.14
C LEU A 111 16.72 -17.39 0.14
N ILE A 112 17.73 -17.25 -0.72
CA ILE A 112 19.09 -17.74 -0.44
C ILE A 112 19.64 -17.12 0.86
N ILE A 113 19.45 -15.82 1.06
CA ILE A 113 19.86 -15.13 2.30
C ILE A 113 19.06 -15.63 3.51
N LEU A 114 17.74 -15.83 3.36
CA LEU A 114 16.89 -16.31 4.45
C LEU A 114 17.21 -17.76 4.84
N LEU A 115 17.44 -18.64 3.88
CA LEU A 115 17.87 -20.02 4.10
C LEU A 115 19.21 -20.07 4.82
N TRP A 116 20.17 -19.22 4.42
CA TRP A 116 21.42 -19.09 5.15
C TRP A 116 21.21 -18.67 6.61
N ILE A 117 20.30 -17.73 6.91
CA ILE A 117 19.95 -17.36 8.30
C ILE A 117 19.36 -18.55 9.07
N ILE A 118 18.52 -19.36 8.40
CA ILE A 118 17.89 -20.54 8.99
C ILE A 118 18.94 -21.58 9.37
N ASP A 119 19.91 -21.83 8.50
CA ASP A 119 21.00 -22.80 8.68
C ASP A 119 22.07 -22.35 9.69
N HIS A 120 22.07 -21.06 10.08
CA HIS A 120 23.02 -20.49 11.03
C HIS A 120 22.29 -20.03 12.31
N PRO A 121 22.05 -20.94 13.29
CA PRO A 121 21.20 -20.67 14.45
C PRO A 121 21.77 -19.61 15.41
N THR A 122 23.08 -19.38 15.38
CA THR A 122 23.78 -18.36 16.18
C THR A 122 23.56 -16.95 15.67
N VAL A 123 23.12 -16.77 14.42
CA VAL A 123 22.94 -15.44 13.82
C VAL A 123 21.82 -14.69 14.53
N ARG A 124 22.13 -13.48 14.99
CA ARG A 124 21.18 -12.51 15.55
C ARG A 124 21.50 -11.13 14.97
N LEU A 125 20.55 -10.19 14.96
CA LEU A 125 20.79 -8.87 14.35
C LEU A 125 21.94 -8.08 15.00
N ASP A 126 22.21 -8.34 16.28
CA ASP A 126 23.30 -7.77 17.08
C ASP A 126 24.65 -8.49 16.89
N THR A 127 24.68 -9.63 16.19
CA THR A 127 25.94 -10.31 15.80
C THR A 127 26.59 -9.64 14.60
N ASN A 128 27.90 -9.86 14.40
CA ASN A 128 28.62 -9.38 13.22
C ASN A 128 28.00 -9.92 11.92
N GLU A 129 27.70 -11.21 11.91
CA GLU A 129 27.06 -11.92 10.82
C GLU A 129 25.67 -11.36 10.51
N GLY A 130 24.85 -11.14 11.54
CA GLY A 130 23.51 -10.55 11.35
C GLY A 130 23.56 -9.13 10.80
N ARG A 131 24.50 -8.29 11.26
CA ARG A 131 24.73 -6.95 10.69
C ARG A 131 25.13 -7.02 9.22
N GLU A 132 25.97 -7.97 8.87
CA GLU A 132 26.46 -8.08 7.50
C GLU A 132 25.40 -8.66 6.55
N VAL A 133 24.63 -9.65 6.98
CA VAL A 133 23.46 -10.14 6.25
C VAL A 133 22.42 -9.02 6.07
N MET A 134 22.19 -8.20 7.10
CA MET A 134 21.32 -7.03 6.99
C MET A 134 21.79 -6.06 5.90
N LYS A 135 23.10 -5.80 5.78
CA LYS A 135 23.64 -4.97 4.69
C LYS A 135 23.42 -5.60 3.33
N ILE A 136 23.72 -6.90 3.17
CA ILE A 136 23.56 -7.63 1.90
C ILE A 136 22.10 -7.62 1.44
N LEU A 137 21.16 -7.99 2.33
CA LEU A 137 19.74 -7.98 2.01
C LEU A 137 19.25 -6.57 1.65
N THR A 138 19.64 -5.58 2.46
CA THR A 138 19.23 -4.18 2.25
C THR A 138 19.73 -3.64 0.91
N ALA A 139 20.96 -3.95 0.51
CA ALA A 139 21.51 -3.53 -0.78
C ALA A 139 20.64 -4.05 -1.94
N HIS A 140 20.39 -5.37 -1.99
CA HIS A 140 19.54 -5.95 -3.04
C HIS A 140 18.12 -5.38 -3.05
N VAL A 141 17.52 -5.17 -1.88
CA VAL A 141 16.16 -4.61 -1.76
C VAL A 141 16.11 -3.16 -2.27
N LEU A 142 17.09 -2.34 -1.88
CA LEU A 142 17.14 -0.93 -2.27
C LEU A 142 17.46 -0.74 -3.75
N ASP A 143 18.34 -1.57 -4.31
CA ASP A 143 18.66 -1.52 -5.74
C ASP A 143 17.41 -1.77 -6.60
N LEU A 144 16.63 -2.80 -6.26
CA LEU A 144 15.36 -3.09 -6.96
C LEU A 144 14.31 -1.97 -6.75
N ASN A 145 14.23 -1.42 -5.55
CA ASN A 145 13.17 -0.46 -5.17
C ASN A 145 13.55 1.01 -5.41
N ALA A 146 14.73 1.29 -5.97
CA ALA A 146 15.19 2.65 -6.28
C ALA A 146 14.16 3.47 -7.09
N PRO A 147 13.48 2.94 -8.13
CA PRO A 147 12.44 3.68 -8.86
C PRO A 147 11.30 4.16 -7.96
N LYS A 148 10.80 3.28 -7.07
CA LYS A 148 9.71 3.62 -6.13
C LYS A 148 10.16 4.61 -5.07
N ILE A 149 11.38 4.46 -4.55
CA ILE A 149 11.95 5.40 -3.57
C ILE A 149 12.14 6.77 -4.23
N PHE A 150 12.55 6.82 -5.50
CA PHE A 150 12.71 8.05 -6.26
C PHE A 150 11.40 8.83 -6.39
N VAL A 151 10.28 8.15 -6.63
CA VAL A 151 8.96 8.81 -6.65
C VAL A 151 8.61 9.39 -5.27
N TYR A 152 8.97 8.75 -4.16
CA TYR A 152 8.80 9.35 -2.83
C TYR A 152 9.72 10.55 -2.63
N TYR A 153 10.98 10.47 -3.06
CA TYR A 153 11.93 11.58 -3.00
C TYR A 153 11.42 12.80 -3.75
N GLN A 154 10.92 12.64 -4.99
CA GLN A 154 10.35 13.73 -5.77
C GLN A 154 9.21 14.44 -5.02
N GLN A 155 8.34 13.67 -4.35
CA GLN A 155 7.27 14.24 -3.53
C GLN A 155 7.77 14.95 -2.26
N VAL A 156 8.79 14.38 -1.60
CA VAL A 156 9.46 15.03 -0.47
C VAL A 156 10.06 16.36 -0.93
N ASN A 157 10.80 16.37 -2.04
CA ASN A 157 11.49 17.55 -2.54
C ASN A 157 10.51 18.69 -2.85
N LYS A 158 9.36 18.38 -3.49
CA LYS A 158 8.28 19.36 -3.72
C LYS A 158 7.71 19.93 -2.41
N LEU A 159 7.46 19.09 -1.41
CA LEU A 159 6.86 19.51 -0.14
C LEU A 159 7.84 20.25 0.77
N VAL A 160 9.13 19.88 0.74
CA VAL A 160 10.17 20.52 1.55
C VAL A 160 10.29 21.99 1.20
N SER A 161 10.25 22.37 -0.07
CA SER A 161 10.26 23.79 -0.47
C SER A 161 9.11 24.59 0.15
N LEU A 162 7.92 23.99 0.26
CA LEU A 162 6.74 24.62 0.85
C LEU A 162 6.84 24.71 2.39
N VAL A 163 7.26 23.64 3.05
CA VAL A 163 7.36 23.57 4.52
C VAL A 163 8.51 24.42 5.04
N MET A 164 9.68 24.38 4.39
CA MET A 164 10.88 25.09 4.84
C MET A 164 10.76 26.62 4.66
N GLY A 165 10.13 27.08 3.57
CA GLY A 165 9.88 28.51 3.39
C GLY A 165 9.07 29.12 4.54
N ARG A 166 8.18 28.34 5.15
CA ARG A 166 7.34 28.76 6.29
C ARG A 166 8.07 28.66 7.63
N LEU A 167 8.81 27.56 7.86
CA LEU A 167 9.67 27.42 9.04
C LEU A 167 10.67 28.56 9.17
N ASN A 168 11.15 29.12 8.05
CA ASN A 168 12.07 30.25 8.04
C ASN A 168 11.37 31.59 8.36
N ALA A 169 10.10 31.76 7.97
CA ALA A 169 9.31 32.94 8.27
C ALA A 169 8.95 33.05 9.77
N GLU A 170 8.63 31.94 10.43
CA GLU A 170 8.33 31.90 11.86
C GLU A 170 9.55 32.19 12.75
N SER A 171 10.75 31.81 12.32
CA SER A 171 12.00 32.18 12.99
C SER A 171 12.36 33.66 12.84
N GLY A 172 11.87 34.35 11.79
CA GLY A 172 12.11 35.78 11.55
C GLY A 172 11.22 36.72 12.38
N LEU A 173 10.07 36.25 12.85
CA LEU A 173 9.11 37.03 13.67
C LEU A 173 9.54 37.22 15.13
N LYS A 174 10.60 36.55 15.60
CA LYS A 174 11.16 36.72 16.95
C LYS A 174 12.23 37.81 17.05
N GLY A 175 12.46 38.59 15.98
CA GLY A 175 13.49 39.63 15.92
C GLY A 175 13.05 41.03 16.35
N THR A 176 11.75 41.30 16.53
CA THR A 176 11.25 42.59 17.05
C THR A 176 11.01 42.48 18.55
N GLN A 177 11.80 43.20 19.35
CA GLN A 177 11.46 43.49 20.75
C GLN A 177 10.04 44.09 20.79
N PRO A 178 9.13 43.57 21.62
CA PRO A 178 7.83 44.22 21.82
C PRO A 178 8.04 45.59 22.48
N CYS A 179 7.27 46.58 22.02
CA CYS A 179 7.27 47.91 22.62
C CYS A 179 6.74 47.81 24.07
N PRO A 180 7.29 48.55 25.05
CA PRO A 180 6.91 48.43 26.47
C PRO A 180 5.42 48.67 26.78
N GLU A 181 4.63 49.18 25.83
CA GLU A 181 3.19 49.40 25.98
C GLU A 181 2.32 48.17 25.68
N GLU A 182 2.79 47.21 24.86
CA GLU A 182 2.02 45.98 24.55
C GLU A 182 2.08 44.97 25.70
N GLU A 183 3.14 45.01 26.52
CA GLU A 183 3.32 44.13 27.68
C GLU A 183 2.33 44.45 28.81
N ARG A 184 1.83 45.70 28.87
CA ARG A 184 0.84 46.13 29.86
C ARG A 184 -0.59 45.69 29.54
N LEU A 185 -0.96 45.51 28.27
CA LEU A 185 -2.31 45.04 27.90
C LEU A 185 -2.47 43.51 28.01
N LEU A 186 -1.37 42.75 28.02
CA LEU A 186 -1.37 41.28 28.09
C LEU A 186 -1.37 40.72 29.52
N LEU A 187 -1.28 41.57 30.54
CA LEU A 187 -1.28 41.16 31.95
C LEU A 187 -2.69 40.89 32.52
N ASP A 188 -3.76 41.27 31.81
CA ASP A 188 -5.14 41.11 32.30
C ASP A 188 -5.91 39.91 31.69
N ILE A 189 -5.29 39.08 30.83
CA ILE A 189 -5.92 37.87 30.25
C ILE A 189 -5.03 36.63 30.40
N LYS A 190 -4.54 36.35 31.61
CA LYS A 190 -3.90 35.05 31.91
C LYS A 190 -4.35 34.48 33.24
N ALA A 191 -5.55 33.92 33.23
CA ALA A 191 -5.87 32.78 34.04
C ALA A 191 -6.66 31.79 33.17
N ASP A 192 -6.09 30.58 33.00
CA ASP A 192 -6.74 29.37 32.50
C ASP A 192 -6.69 28.99 31.00
N GLU A 193 -5.62 29.34 30.29
CA GLU A 193 -5.19 28.56 29.11
C GLU A 193 -3.71 28.15 29.26
N ALA A 194 -3.45 26.83 29.19
CA ALA A 194 -2.10 26.29 29.17
C ALA A 194 -1.32 26.89 28.00
N LEU A 195 -0.19 27.55 28.30
CA LEU A 195 0.72 28.11 27.32
C LEU A 195 1.07 27.03 26.27
N PRO A 196 0.96 27.29 24.95
CA PRO A 196 1.29 26.29 23.94
C PRO A 196 2.74 25.80 24.13
N PRO A 197 3.03 24.51 23.92
CA PRO A 197 4.37 23.97 24.12
C PRO A 197 5.39 24.77 23.31
N ARG A 198 6.49 25.17 23.95
CA ARG A 198 7.61 25.83 23.25
C ARG A 198 8.04 24.95 22.08
N ALA A 199 8.01 25.49 20.87
CA ALA A 199 8.45 24.78 19.67
C ALA A 199 9.84 24.15 19.90
N ASP A 200 9.99 22.87 19.57
CA ASP A 200 11.23 22.09 19.67
C ASP A 200 12.29 22.64 18.71
N HIS A 201 12.96 23.71 19.13
CA HIS A 201 13.87 24.48 18.29
C HIS A 201 15.09 23.64 17.86
N ASP A 202 15.58 22.79 18.75
CA ASP A 202 16.69 21.86 18.48
C ASP A 202 16.29 20.79 17.45
N GLY A 203 15.10 20.19 17.61
CA GLY A 203 14.56 19.24 16.63
C GLY A 203 14.39 19.85 15.23
N ILE A 204 13.92 21.10 15.14
CA ILE A 204 13.80 21.79 13.86
C ILE A 204 15.19 22.06 13.25
N ILE A 205 16.19 22.50 14.02
CA ILE A 205 17.56 22.70 13.52
C ILE A 205 18.13 21.39 12.96
N LYS A 206 17.98 20.28 13.69
CA LYS A 206 18.42 18.95 13.24
C LYS A 206 17.72 18.55 11.93
N LEU A 207 16.42 18.81 11.81
CA LEU A 207 15.66 18.56 10.58
C LEU A 207 16.18 19.39 9.40
N ARG A 208 16.48 20.68 9.61
CA ARG A 208 17.04 21.54 8.56
C ARG A 208 18.38 21.02 8.07
N ASN A 209 19.27 20.66 9.00
CA ASN A 209 20.58 20.12 8.68
C ASN A 209 20.44 18.80 7.91
N TRP A 210 19.57 17.90 8.37
CA TRP A 210 19.31 16.64 7.69
C TRP A 210 18.84 16.84 6.25
N ILE A 211 17.87 17.75 6.03
CA ILE A 211 17.37 18.09 4.69
C ILE A 211 18.49 18.61 3.79
N ALA A 212 19.31 19.55 4.28
CA ALA A 212 20.39 20.14 3.52
C ALA A 212 21.47 19.10 3.15
N THR A 213 21.78 18.19 4.07
CA THR A 213 22.80 17.15 3.88
C THR A 213 22.34 16.02 2.97
N HIS A 214 21.07 15.61 3.05
CA HIS A 214 20.62 14.35 2.44
C HIS A 214 19.70 14.51 1.22
N LEU A 215 19.04 15.65 1.00
CA LEU A 215 18.11 15.80 -0.14
C LEU A 215 18.74 16.39 -1.41
N SER A 216 20.03 16.73 -1.37
CA SER A 216 20.78 17.26 -2.52
C SER A 216 22.23 16.77 -2.50
N LYS A 217 22.87 16.75 -3.67
CA LYS A 217 24.29 16.42 -3.82
C LYS A 217 24.95 17.48 -4.69
N SER A 218 25.99 18.15 -4.19
CA SER A 218 26.65 19.26 -4.88
C SER A 218 25.66 20.33 -5.35
N SER A 219 24.65 20.64 -4.53
CA SER A 219 23.55 21.57 -4.84
C SER A 219 22.64 21.14 -6.01
N MET A 220 22.73 19.90 -6.47
CA MET A 220 21.86 19.32 -7.49
C MET A 220 20.83 18.37 -6.85
N GLN A 221 19.71 18.16 -7.53
CA GLN A 221 18.73 17.14 -7.15
C GLN A 221 19.33 15.74 -7.30
N LEU A 222 19.00 14.87 -6.34
CA LEU A 222 19.42 13.47 -6.38
C LEU A 222 18.82 12.76 -7.59
N GLN A 223 19.54 11.77 -8.09
CA GLN A 223 19.08 10.88 -9.16
C GLN A 223 18.59 9.56 -8.57
N GLU A 224 17.93 8.73 -9.39
CA GLU A 224 17.43 7.41 -8.97
C GLU A 224 18.55 6.53 -8.36
N SER A 225 19.77 6.63 -8.89
CA SER A 225 20.95 5.90 -8.38
C SER A 225 21.38 6.28 -6.96
N ASP A 226 20.98 7.47 -6.48
CA ASP A 226 21.29 7.92 -5.11
C ASP A 226 20.27 7.42 -4.07
N MET A 227 19.16 6.82 -4.52
CA MET A 227 18.04 6.41 -3.64
C MET A 227 18.41 5.38 -2.57
N PRO A 228 19.29 4.38 -2.82
CA PRO A 228 19.74 3.47 -1.76
C PRO A 228 20.38 4.22 -0.58
N SER A 229 21.28 5.17 -0.86
CA SER A 229 21.95 5.98 0.16
C SER A 229 20.95 6.85 0.92
N LEU A 230 20.02 7.51 0.22
CA LEU A 230 18.98 8.33 0.84
C LEU A 230 18.08 7.50 1.77
N ALA A 231 17.68 6.30 1.33
CA ALA A 231 16.83 5.40 2.12
C ALA A 231 17.53 4.95 3.41
N LEU A 232 18.84 4.65 3.36
CA LEU A 232 19.64 4.29 4.52
C LEU A 232 19.71 5.44 5.54
N SER A 233 20.03 6.67 5.08
CA SER A 233 20.06 7.86 5.94
C SER A 233 18.68 8.14 6.55
N SER A 234 17.62 8.07 5.75
CA SER A 234 16.25 8.26 6.22
C SER A 234 15.83 7.25 7.28
N TYR A 235 16.23 5.98 7.15
CA TYR A 235 15.95 4.96 8.16
C TYR A 235 16.70 5.20 9.47
N ARG A 236 17.98 5.57 9.38
CA ARG A 236 18.86 5.81 10.53
C ARG A 236 18.39 7.01 11.34
N ASP A 237 18.04 8.10 10.67
CA ASP A 237 17.78 9.39 11.31
C ASP A 237 16.29 9.67 11.51
N ARG A 238 15.43 8.63 11.49
CA ARG A 238 13.96 8.77 11.57
C ARG A 238 13.44 9.57 12.76
N GLU A 239 14.20 9.60 13.85
CA GLU A 239 13.87 10.35 15.07
C GLU A 239 13.88 11.86 14.82
N VAL A 240 14.73 12.34 13.89
CA VAL A 240 14.80 13.75 13.49
C VAL A 240 13.46 14.23 12.93
N PHE A 241 12.73 13.36 12.25
CA PHE A 241 11.45 13.73 11.63
C PHE A 241 10.34 13.96 12.66
N LYS A 242 10.51 13.53 13.92
CA LYS A 242 9.53 13.81 15.00
C LYS A 242 9.33 15.30 15.23
N ALA A 243 10.33 16.13 14.91
CA ALA A 243 10.23 17.59 14.95
C ALA A 243 9.01 18.14 14.21
N LEU A 244 8.56 17.48 13.14
CA LEU A 244 7.39 17.89 12.34
C LEU A 244 6.05 17.80 13.11
N HIS A 245 5.96 17.05 14.21
CA HIS A 245 4.73 16.96 15.00
C HIS A 245 4.50 18.18 15.89
N HIS A 246 5.57 18.89 16.27
CA HIS A 246 5.52 19.97 17.26
C HIS A 246 5.36 21.36 16.61
N THR A 247 5.13 21.43 15.29
CA THR A 247 5.13 22.69 14.52
C THR A 247 3.78 22.99 13.87
N THR A 248 2.67 22.59 14.49
CA THR A 248 1.35 22.75 13.89
C THR A 248 0.75 24.13 14.18
N GLY A 249 0.65 24.96 13.13
CA GLY A 249 -0.28 26.09 13.04
C GLY A 249 -1.65 25.66 12.48
N SER A 250 -2.19 26.39 11.49
CA SER A 250 -3.53 26.16 10.92
C SER A 250 -3.77 24.72 10.39
N LEU A 251 -5.04 24.34 10.17
CA LEU A 251 -5.44 22.99 9.76
C LEU A 251 -4.75 22.50 8.47
N GLU A 252 -4.54 23.37 7.48
CA GLU A 252 -3.85 23.03 6.23
C GLU A 252 -2.34 22.87 6.43
N GLN A 253 -1.74 23.69 7.30
CA GLN A 253 -0.32 23.58 7.66
C GLN A 253 -0.07 22.23 8.33
N SER A 254 -0.91 21.85 9.29
CA SER A 254 -0.85 20.53 9.93
C SER A 254 -0.83 19.38 8.90
N ARG A 255 -1.62 19.47 7.81
CA ARG A 255 -1.65 18.45 6.75
C ARG A 255 -0.34 18.35 5.96
N ASN A 256 0.28 19.47 5.58
CA ASN A 256 1.53 19.45 4.80
C ASN A 256 2.70 18.89 5.62
N PHE A 257 2.78 19.25 6.91
CA PHE A 257 3.78 18.73 7.83
C PHE A 257 3.58 17.23 8.08
N GLU A 258 2.34 16.79 8.31
CA GLU A 258 2.02 15.38 8.47
C GLU A 258 2.34 14.58 7.19
N ARG A 259 2.01 15.12 6.01
CA ARG A 259 2.32 14.50 4.72
C ARG A 259 3.82 14.38 4.50
N LEU A 260 4.59 15.44 4.78
CA LEU A 260 6.05 15.41 4.70
C LEU A 260 6.64 14.38 5.67
N HIS A 261 6.20 14.37 6.92
CA HIS A 261 6.60 13.38 7.93
C HIS A 261 6.38 11.95 7.43
N LYS A 262 5.18 11.65 6.93
CA LYS A 262 4.84 10.32 6.37
C LYS A 262 5.73 9.94 5.18
N LEU A 263 6.05 10.88 4.29
CA LEU A 263 6.90 10.61 3.13
C LEU A 263 8.37 10.39 3.52
N LEU A 264 8.88 11.16 4.48
CA LEU A 264 10.22 10.95 5.03
C LEU A 264 10.33 9.55 5.66
N TYR A 265 9.33 9.09 6.41
CA TYR A 265 9.29 7.71 6.89
C TYR A 265 9.20 6.65 5.78
N LYS A 266 8.52 6.96 4.66
CA LYS A 266 8.42 6.05 3.50
C LYS A 266 9.77 5.84 2.80
N LEU A 267 10.65 6.84 2.78
CA LEU A 267 12.00 6.72 2.19
C LEU A 267 12.80 5.59 2.84
N GLY A 268 12.85 5.55 4.19
CA GLY A 268 13.55 4.51 4.95
C GLY A 268 12.77 3.20 5.17
N LYS A 269 11.53 3.08 4.68
CA LYS A 269 10.66 1.95 5.01
C LYS A 269 11.16 0.60 4.47
N HIS A 270 11.85 0.57 3.34
CA HIS A 270 12.40 -0.67 2.78
C HIS A 270 13.47 -1.28 3.69
N VAL A 271 14.33 -0.43 4.30
CA VAL A 271 15.31 -0.86 5.31
C VAL A 271 14.60 -1.42 6.55
N ALA A 272 13.52 -0.77 7.00
CA ALA A 272 12.71 -1.27 8.10
C ALA A 272 12.11 -2.66 7.81
N GLN A 273 11.66 -2.91 6.57
CA GLN A 273 11.15 -4.23 6.18
C GLN A 273 12.25 -5.30 6.11
N CYS A 274 13.47 -4.95 5.68
CA CYS A 274 14.61 -5.88 5.73
C CYS A 274 14.89 -6.34 7.16
N LYS A 275 14.90 -5.40 8.11
CA LYS A 275 15.07 -5.71 9.55
C LYS A 275 13.98 -6.66 10.04
N ARG A 276 12.70 -6.33 9.77
CA ARG A 276 11.54 -7.16 10.15
C ARG A 276 11.60 -8.56 9.54
N LEU A 277 12.00 -8.67 8.27
CA LEU A 277 12.10 -9.94 7.58
C LEU A 277 13.17 -10.85 8.21
N ILE A 278 14.35 -10.29 8.53
CA ILE A 278 15.41 -11.03 9.22
C ILE A 278 14.96 -11.43 10.63
N GLU A 279 14.37 -10.53 11.41
CA GLU A 279 13.86 -10.83 12.75
C GLU A 279 12.81 -11.94 12.73
N ALA A 280 11.85 -11.86 11.80
CA ALA A 280 10.84 -12.90 11.62
C ALA A 280 11.48 -14.24 11.22
N THR A 281 12.44 -14.24 10.29
CA THR A 281 13.16 -15.45 9.85
C THR A 281 13.93 -16.09 11.01
N ILE A 282 14.63 -15.28 11.81
CA ILE A 282 15.37 -15.72 13.02
C ILE A 282 14.44 -16.36 14.05
N ARG A 283 13.21 -15.85 14.18
CA ARG A 283 12.19 -16.33 15.12
C ARG A 283 11.49 -17.59 14.60
N LEU A 284 11.28 -17.70 13.29
CA LEU A 284 10.55 -18.78 12.62
C LEU A 284 11.47 -19.88 12.07
N ARG A 285 12.73 -19.97 12.53
CA ARG A 285 13.71 -20.90 11.94
C ARG A 285 13.24 -22.34 11.90
N LEU A 286 12.61 -22.79 12.98
CA LEU A 286 12.14 -24.17 13.07
C LEU A 286 11.03 -24.43 12.06
N GLU A 287 10.10 -23.49 11.94
CA GLU A 287 8.94 -23.58 11.07
C GLU A 287 9.31 -23.44 9.58
N LEU A 288 10.36 -22.68 9.28
CA LEU A 288 10.88 -22.48 7.92
C LEU A 288 12.01 -23.48 7.55
N SER A 289 12.43 -24.36 8.46
CA SER A 289 13.54 -25.31 8.25
C SER A 289 13.29 -26.34 7.13
N ARG A 290 12.04 -26.50 6.71
CA ARG A 290 11.62 -27.35 5.59
C ARG A 290 12.02 -26.79 4.22
N GLY A 291 12.64 -25.62 4.19
CA GLY A 291 13.02 -24.93 2.97
C GLY A 291 11.94 -23.97 2.48
N LEU A 292 12.34 -23.09 1.57
CA LEU A 292 11.51 -22.04 1.01
C LEU A 292 11.50 -22.14 -0.51
N ARG A 293 10.31 -22.06 -1.10
CA ARG A 293 10.12 -22.04 -2.56
C ARG A 293 9.17 -20.90 -2.94
N ILE A 294 9.31 -20.38 -4.15
CA ILE A 294 8.46 -19.30 -4.67
C ILE A 294 7.44 -19.91 -5.62
N GLU A 295 6.20 -19.49 -5.48
CA GLU A 295 5.17 -19.67 -6.50
C GLU A 295 4.46 -18.34 -6.77
N THR A 296 4.08 -18.13 -8.03
CA THR A 296 3.38 -16.92 -8.45
C THR A 296 1.98 -17.25 -8.92
N ILE A 297 1.04 -16.41 -8.53
CA ILE A 297 -0.36 -16.46 -8.95
C ILE A 297 -0.55 -15.41 -10.06
N GLY A 298 -1.19 -15.83 -11.16
CA GLY A 298 -1.50 -14.94 -12.27
C GLY A 298 -2.44 -13.81 -11.88
N GLY A 299 -2.24 -12.63 -12.48
CA GLY A 299 -3.20 -11.53 -12.37
C GLY A 299 -4.52 -11.86 -13.06
N SER A 300 -5.58 -11.18 -12.65
CA SER A 300 -6.91 -11.36 -13.28
C SER A 300 -7.00 -10.62 -14.60
N GLN A 301 -7.78 -11.16 -15.54
CA GLN A 301 -8.21 -10.41 -16.73
C GLN A 301 -9.10 -9.22 -16.35
N GLU A 302 -8.95 -8.12 -17.09
CA GLU A 302 -9.74 -6.92 -16.88
C GLU A 302 -11.13 -7.03 -17.50
N ASN A 303 -12.19 -6.85 -16.69
CA ASN A 303 -13.58 -6.95 -17.14
C ASN A 303 -14.28 -5.59 -17.08
N PRO A 304 -15.23 -5.28 -17.97
CA PRO A 304 -16.03 -4.06 -17.86
C PRO A 304 -16.73 -3.97 -16.50
N ILE A 305 -16.86 -2.76 -15.95
CA ILE A 305 -17.70 -2.52 -14.77
C ILE A 305 -19.12 -3.04 -15.04
N PRO A 306 -19.74 -3.82 -14.12
CA PRO A 306 -21.03 -4.48 -14.32
C PRO A 306 -22.21 -3.51 -14.14
N LEU A 307 -22.15 -2.34 -14.78
CA LEU A 307 -23.18 -1.32 -14.81
C LEU A 307 -23.77 -1.21 -16.21
N VAL A 308 -25.08 -1.02 -16.27
CA VAL A 308 -25.82 -0.88 -17.53
C VAL A 308 -26.29 0.57 -17.64
N VAL A 309 -25.61 1.34 -18.50
CA VAL A 309 -25.79 2.80 -18.67
C VAL A 309 -27.27 3.22 -18.71
N ARG A 310 -28.09 2.57 -19.55
CA ARG A 310 -29.52 2.91 -19.74
C ARG A 310 -30.38 2.85 -18.47
N THR A 311 -29.94 2.10 -17.47
CA THR A 311 -30.69 1.84 -16.23
C THR A 311 -29.92 2.26 -14.98
N CYS A 312 -28.77 2.92 -15.19
CA CYS A 312 -27.93 3.49 -14.14
C CYS A 312 -28.38 4.94 -13.89
N ASN A 313 -29.66 5.12 -13.56
CA ASN A 313 -30.24 6.40 -13.15
C ASN A 313 -30.73 6.28 -11.71
N ILE A 314 -30.93 7.41 -11.03
CA ILE A 314 -31.22 7.40 -9.60
C ILE A 314 -32.55 6.71 -9.27
N GLN A 315 -33.55 6.84 -10.13
CA GLN A 315 -34.87 6.25 -9.91
C GLN A 315 -34.77 4.73 -9.91
N ASP A 316 -34.14 4.17 -10.94
CA ASP A 316 -33.90 2.75 -11.08
C ASP A 316 -33.02 2.19 -9.94
N ILE A 317 -31.96 2.92 -9.58
CA ILE A 317 -31.05 2.53 -8.49
C ILE A 317 -31.80 2.51 -7.15
N SER A 318 -32.57 3.56 -6.85
CA SER A 318 -33.32 3.66 -5.60
C SER A 318 -34.40 2.57 -5.49
N HIS A 319 -35.11 2.23 -6.58
CA HIS A 319 -36.06 1.11 -6.63
C HIS A 319 -35.40 -0.25 -6.33
N ARG A 320 -34.13 -0.43 -6.70
CA ARG A 320 -33.39 -1.67 -6.39
C ARG A 320 -32.83 -1.69 -4.97
N ILE A 321 -32.58 -0.53 -4.37
CA ILE A 321 -32.10 -0.41 -2.99
C ILE A 321 -33.27 -0.62 -2.01
N PHE A 322 -34.42 0.01 -2.25
CA PHE A 322 -35.56 0.03 -1.33
C PHE A 322 -36.77 -0.71 -1.90
N SER A 323 -37.30 -1.66 -1.14
CA SER A 323 -38.61 -2.29 -1.42
C SER A 323 -39.79 -1.49 -0.88
N ASP A 324 -39.53 -0.53 0.03
CA ASP A 324 -40.51 0.32 0.70
C ASP A 324 -40.52 1.71 0.04
N SER A 325 -41.65 2.11 -0.54
CA SER A 325 -41.79 3.38 -1.25
C SER A 325 -41.59 4.60 -0.35
N ALA A 326 -42.01 4.53 0.92
CA ALA A 326 -41.84 5.65 1.84
C ALA A 326 -40.35 5.88 2.17
N LYS A 327 -39.58 4.79 2.35
CA LYS A 327 -38.12 4.88 2.54
C LYS A 327 -37.43 5.38 1.28
N GLN A 328 -37.89 4.94 0.11
CA GLN A 328 -37.38 5.42 -1.18
C GLN A 328 -37.60 6.93 -1.32
N ASP A 329 -38.79 7.45 -1.01
CA ASP A 329 -39.11 8.88 -1.10
C ASP A 329 -38.30 9.73 -0.11
N ILE A 330 -38.02 9.21 1.08
CA ILE A 330 -37.14 9.87 2.06
C ILE A 330 -35.72 9.94 1.50
N PHE A 331 -35.19 8.81 1.02
CA PHE A 331 -33.84 8.73 0.45
C PHE A 331 -33.66 9.69 -0.73
N LEU A 332 -34.60 9.70 -1.68
CA LEU A 332 -34.54 10.57 -2.85
C LEU A 332 -34.58 12.05 -2.47
N ARG A 333 -35.44 12.44 -1.52
CA ARG A 333 -35.50 13.82 -1.02
C ARG A 333 -34.21 14.25 -0.35
N GLN A 334 -33.61 13.39 0.48
CA GLN A 334 -32.32 13.68 1.11
C GLN A 334 -31.18 13.77 0.10
N LEU A 335 -31.15 12.87 -0.88
CA LEU A 335 -30.13 12.90 -1.92
C LEU A 335 -30.21 14.16 -2.79
N GLN A 336 -31.42 14.65 -3.09
CA GLN A 336 -31.65 15.92 -3.79
C GLN A 336 -31.17 17.15 -3.01
N GLN A 337 -31.01 17.05 -1.68
CA GLN A 337 -30.40 18.11 -0.87
C GLN A 337 -28.86 18.13 -1.02
N ILE A 338 -28.24 17.04 -1.45
CA ILE A 338 -26.78 16.88 -1.58
C ILE A 338 -26.34 17.12 -3.04
N TYR A 339 -27.11 16.63 -4.01
CA TYR A 339 -26.81 16.74 -5.44
C TYR A 339 -27.97 17.35 -6.20
N SER A 340 -27.66 18.24 -7.14
CA SER A 340 -28.60 18.61 -8.20
C SER A 340 -28.79 17.46 -9.20
N GLU A 341 -29.92 17.44 -9.91
CA GLU A 341 -30.23 16.44 -10.93
C GLU A 341 -29.13 16.35 -12.01
N LYS A 342 -28.59 17.50 -12.44
CA LYS A 342 -27.47 17.57 -13.39
C LYS A 342 -26.16 16.98 -12.83
N GLU A 343 -25.87 17.16 -11.54
CA GLU A 343 -24.69 16.55 -10.91
C GLU A 343 -24.86 15.04 -10.81
N LEU A 344 -26.06 14.59 -10.47
CA LEU A 344 -26.37 13.16 -10.35
C LEU A 344 -26.27 12.46 -11.71
N ASP A 345 -26.79 13.09 -12.77
CA ASP A 345 -26.62 12.59 -14.14
C ASP A 345 -25.17 12.60 -14.59
N ARG A 346 -24.36 13.62 -14.24
CA ARG A 346 -22.92 13.62 -14.54
C ARG A 346 -22.16 12.55 -13.77
N VAL A 347 -22.51 12.32 -12.52
CA VAL A 347 -21.96 11.24 -11.70
C VAL A 347 -22.34 9.89 -12.30
N LEU A 348 -23.58 9.70 -12.72
CA LEU A 348 -24.04 8.40 -13.21
C LEU A 348 -23.69 8.16 -14.69
N SER A 349 -23.47 9.22 -15.48
CA SER A 349 -23.24 9.14 -16.92
C SER A 349 -21.79 9.35 -17.36
N LYS A 350 -21.42 8.55 -18.37
CA LYS A 350 -20.23 8.58 -19.24
C LYS A 350 -18.90 8.02 -18.77
N ASP A 351 -18.41 8.19 -17.54
CA ASP A 351 -17.03 7.73 -17.23
C ASP A 351 -16.97 6.54 -16.27
N LEU A 352 -17.90 6.48 -15.31
CA LEU A 352 -17.97 5.38 -14.34
C LEU A 352 -18.32 4.01 -14.97
N CYS A 353 -19.12 4.00 -16.04
CA CYS A 353 -19.50 2.76 -16.72
C CYS A 353 -18.47 2.26 -17.75
N LYS A 354 -17.43 3.05 -18.06
CA LYS A 354 -16.39 2.68 -19.04
C LYS A 354 -15.15 2.05 -18.40
N GLY A 355 -15.04 2.13 -17.07
CA GLY A 355 -13.93 1.56 -16.34
C GLY A 355 -13.87 0.04 -16.48
N LYS A 356 -12.65 -0.47 -16.30
CA LYS A 356 -12.41 -1.91 -16.18
C LYS A 356 -12.13 -2.27 -14.72
N THR A 357 -12.49 -3.49 -14.37
CA THR A 357 -12.38 -4.08 -13.05
C THR A 357 -11.33 -5.17 -13.03
N ARG A 358 -10.68 -5.36 -11.89
CA ARG A 358 -9.70 -6.40 -11.64
C ARG A 358 -9.86 -6.98 -10.24
N VAL A 359 -9.40 -8.21 -10.06
CA VAL A 359 -9.24 -8.82 -8.76
C VAL A 359 -7.97 -8.22 -8.14
N HIS A 360 -8.07 -7.75 -6.91
CA HIS A 360 -6.90 -7.22 -6.20
C HIS A 360 -6.00 -8.36 -5.70
N ALA A 361 -4.70 -8.08 -5.56
CA ALA A 361 -3.68 -9.05 -5.18
C ALA A 361 -4.02 -9.88 -3.95
N GLU A 362 -4.58 -9.26 -2.91
CA GLU A 362 -5.00 -9.94 -1.67
C GLU A 362 -6.04 -11.04 -1.97
N LEU A 363 -6.98 -10.73 -2.87
CA LEU A 363 -8.05 -11.64 -3.25
C LEU A 363 -7.56 -12.72 -4.21
N LEU A 364 -6.53 -12.46 -5.02
CA LEU A 364 -5.87 -13.50 -5.83
C LEU A 364 -5.22 -14.58 -4.94
N VAL A 365 -4.53 -14.16 -3.88
CA VAL A 365 -3.93 -15.10 -2.90
C VAL A 365 -5.01 -15.85 -2.13
N LEU A 366 -6.04 -15.15 -1.65
CA LEU A 366 -7.17 -15.79 -0.97
C LEU A 366 -7.81 -16.84 -1.87
N ASP A 367 -8.05 -16.47 -3.13
CA ASP A 367 -8.71 -17.31 -4.11
C ASP A 367 -7.89 -18.56 -4.42
N HIS A 368 -6.56 -18.48 -4.54
CA HIS A 368 -5.68 -19.65 -4.66
C HIS A 368 -5.95 -20.68 -3.56
N PHE A 369 -5.99 -20.27 -2.29
CA PHE A 369 -6.32 -21.17 -1.18
C PHE A 369 -7.74 -21.72 -1.24
N GLU A 370 -8.69 -20.96 -1.78
CA GLU A 370 -10.04 -21.46 -2.06
C GLU A 370 -9.99 -22.53 -3.16
N GLN A 371 -9.25 -22.33 -4.25
CA GLN A 371 -9.20 -23.27 -5.37
C GLN A 371 -8.51 -24.57 -4.98
N THR A 372 -7.33 -24.48 -4.35
CA THR A 372 -6.45 -25.62 -4.09
C THR A 372 -6.80 -26.37 -2.82
N GLY A 373 -7.48 -25.73 -1.87
CA GLY A 373 -7.62 -26.26 -0.51
C GLY A 373 -6.29 -26.29 0.26
N GLY A 374 -5.31 -25.50 -0.17
CA GLY A 374 -3.99 -25.38 0.45
C GLY A 374 -4.05 -25.01 1.94
N ARG A 375 -2.99 -25.35 2.67
CA ARG A 375 -2.86 -25.05 4.10
C ARG A 375 -1.95 -23.85 4.32
N PHE A 376 -2.38 -22.94 5.16
CA PHE A 376 -1.52 -21.89 5.68
C PHE A 376 -0.48 -22.48 6.63
N LEU A 377 0.70 -21.87 6.69
CA LEU A 377 1.71 -22.24 7.68
C LEU A 377 1.20 -22.07 9.13
N ASP A 378 0.32 -21.08 9.35
CA ASP A 378 -0.45 -20.94 10.60
C ASP A 378 -1.95 -20.99 10.30
N GLU A 379 -2.57 -22.16 10.47
CA GLU A 379 -4.01 -22.35 10.26
C GLU A 379 -4.88 -21.58 11.25
N ARG A 380 -4.33 -21.14 12.40
CA ARG A 380 -5.07 -20.31 13.36
C ARG A 380 -5.09 -18.85 12.95
N ASP A 381 -4.14 -18.45 12.10
CA ASP A 381 -3.99 -17.09 11.58
C ASP A 381 -3.80 -17.12 10.05
N ARG A 382 -4.90 -17.36 9.32
CA ARG A 382 -4.96 -17.36 7.85
C ARG A 382 -4.77 -15.95 7.28
N TYR A 383 -3.57 -15.41 7.47
CA TYR A 383 -3.20 -14.04 7.15
C TYR A 383 -2.55 -13.93 5.78
N ILE A 384 -2.97 -12.92 5.04
CA ILE A 384 -2.42 -12.54 3.74
C ILE A 384 -1.77 -11.17 3.91
N GLY A 385 -0.45 -11.12 3.73
CA GLY A 385 0.31 -9.87 3.75
C GLY A 385 0.15 -9.11 2.44
N CYS A 386 0.19 -7.78 2.49
CA CYS A 386 0.09 -6.94 1.31
C CYS A 386 1.00 -5.71 1.41
N SER A 387 1.52 -5.24 0.27
CA SER A 387 2.42 -4.09 0.22
C SER A 387 1.74 -2.76 0.60
N LYS A 388 0.40 -2.77 0.66
CA LYS A 388 -0.46 -1.69 1.16
C LYS A 388 -1.57 -2.31 2.02
N PRO A 389 -2.15 -1.55 2.98
CA PRO A 389 -3.38 -1.97 3.64
C PRO A 389 -4.47 -2.30 2.62
N ALA A 390 -5.42 -3.16 2.99
CA ALA A 390 -6.56 -3.51 2.18
C ALA A 390 -7.39 -2.28 1.80
N CYS A 391 -8.06 -2.35 0.64
CA CYS A 391 -9.13 -1.42 0.33
C CYS A 391 -10.41 -1.75 1.09
N TYR A 392 -11.39 -0.84 1.08
CA TYR A 392 -12.69 -1.05 1.74
C TYR A 392 -13.34 -2.38 1.33
N LEU A 393 -13.33 -2.68 0.02
CA LEU A 393 -13.96 -3.89 -0.53
C LEU A 393 -13.16 -5.17 -0.26
N CYS A 394 -11.82 -5.13 -0.35
CA CYS A 394 -10.97 -6.26 0.06
C CYS A 394 -11.15 -6.58 1.54
N HIS A 395 -11.09 -5.56 2.40
CA HIS A 395 -11.25 -5.72 3.84
C HIS A 395 -12.59 -6.36 4.19
N MET A 396 -13.69 -5.86 3.60
CA MET A 396 -15.02 -6.45 3.79
C MET A 396 -15.09 -7.89 3.30
N PHE A 397 -14.60 -8.16 2.09
CA PHE A 397 -14.64 -9.49 1.50
C PHE A 397 -13.88 -10.51 2.37
N ILE A 398 -12.63 -10.19 2.74
CA ILE A 398 -11.77 -11.05 3.54
C ILE A 398 -12.36 -11.27 4.93
N SER A 399 -12.76 -10.20 5.63
CA SER A 399 -13.29 -10.29 7.00
C SER A 399 -14.63 -11.02 7.08
N CYS A 400 -15.42 -10.98 6.00
CA CYS A 400 -16.69 -11.70 5.93
C CYS A 400 -16.54 -13.12 5.39
N HIS A 401 -15.35 -13.56 4.96
CA HIS A 401 -15.21 -14.83 4.25
C HIS A 401 -15.49 -16.03 5.18
N PRO A 402 -16.31 -17.03 4.77
CA PRO A 402 -16.76 -18.12 5.66
C PRO A 402 -15.65 -19.01 6.20
N ARG A 403 -14.49 -19.04 5.55
CA ARG A 403 -13.29 -19.74 6.04
C ARG A 403 -12.50 -19.00 7.13
N GLY A 404 -12.95 -17.83 7.59
CA GLY A 404 -12.33 -17.14 8.72
C GLY A 404 -10.89 -16.70 8.45
N TYR A 405 -10.65 -16.01 7.33
CA TYR A 405 -9.36 -15.38 7.06
C TYR A 405 -9.09 -14.27 8.08
N ALA A 406 -7.82 -14.05 8.40
CA ALA A 406 -7.44 -12.98 9.31
C ALA A 406 -7.76 -11.61 8.70
N SER A 407 -8.49 -10.76 9.43
CA SER A 407 -8.84 -9.43 8.95
C SER A 407 -7.58 -8.60 8.67
N PRO A 408 -7.43 -8.03 7.46
CA PRO A 408 -6.29 -7.19 7.13
C PRO A 408 -6.49 -5.76 7.64
N PRO A 409 -5.41 -5.01 7.94
CA PRO A 409 -5.50 -3.56 8.10
C PRO A 409 -6.07 -2.93 6.82
N SER A 410 -6.78 -1.82 6.93
CA SER A 410 -7.48 -1.20 5.79
C SER A 410 -7.23 0.30 5.71
N HIS A 411 -6.93 0.80 4.51
CA HIS A 411 -6.88 2.25 4.25
C HIS A 411 -8.26 2.82 3.90
N GLN A 412 -9.29 1.98 3.85
CA GLN A 412 -10.68 2.35 3.63
C GLN A 412 -10.99 3.09 2.32
N LYS A 413 -10.09 3.06 1.33
CA LYS A 413 -10.38 3.66 0.02
C LYS A 413 -11.29 2.72 -0.76
N LEU A 414 -12.29 3.29 -1.40
CA LEU A 414 -13.27 2.62 -2.23
C LEU A 414 -12.81 2.68 -3.68
N TYR A 415 -12.56 1.52 -4.27
CA TYR A 415 -12.10 1.36 -5.64
C TYR A 415 -13.20 0.74 -6.49
N LEU A 416 -13.71 1.47 -7.47
CA LEU A 416 -14.75 0.97 -8.38
C LEU A 416 -14.21 0.01 -9.45
N ASN A 417 -12.90 0.00 -9.67
CA ASN A 417 -12.20 -0.99 -10.50
C ASN A 417 -11.88 -2.30 -9.75
N TRP A 418 -12.46 -2.51 -8.58
CA TRP A 418 -12.37 -3.78 -7.83
C TRP A 418 -13.41 -4.78 -8.36
N ARG A 419 -13.18 -6.10 -8.25
CA ARG A 419 -14.22 -7.16 -8.40
C ARG A 419 -13.90 -8.40 -7.55
N LEU A 420 -14.90 -9.30 -7.42
CA LEU A 420 -14.75 -10.64 -6.82
C LEU A 420 -13.77 -11.53 -7.63
N PRO A 421 -13.19 -12.59 -7.04
CA PRO A 421 -12.43 -13.58 -7.78
C PRO A 421 -13.26 -14.37 -8.80
N ASP A 422 -12.63 -14.83 -9.88
CA ASP A 422 -13.26 -15.65 -10.92
C ASP A 422 -13.48 -17.09 -10.44
N VAL A 423 -14.64 -17.68 -10.79
CA VAL A 423 -15.00 -19.07 -10.51
C VAL A 423 -15.47 -19.71 -11.81
N PHE A 424 -14.72 -20.69 -12.30
CA PHE A 424 -14.99 -21.39 -13.55
C PHE A 424 -15.73 -22.72 -13.32
N ALA A 425 -16.58 -23.11 -14.27
CA ALA A 425 -17.47 -24.27 -14.14
C ALA A 425 -16.75 -25.62 -14.01
N ASP A 426 -15.54 -25.72 -14.53
CA ASP A 426 -14.70 -26.91 -14.57
C ASP A 426 -13.86 -27.08 -13.28
N GLU A 427 -13.84 -26.10 -12.39
CA GLU A 427 -13.16 -26.21 -11.11
C GLU A 427 -13.87 -27.22 -10.19
N GLN A 428 -13.10 -28.12 -9.59
CA GLN A 428 -13.63 -29.20 -8.73
C GLN A 428 -14.52 -28.70 -7.58
N ASN A 429 -14.28 -27.49 -7.09
CA ASN A 429 -14.99 -26.86 -5.98
C ASN A 429 -15.78 -25.60 -6.39
N ALA A 430 -16.07 -25.43 -7.68
CA ALA A 430 -16.79 -24.28 -8.23
C ALA A 430 -18.10 -23.97 -7.48
N ALA A 431 -18.90 -25.00 -7.17
CA ALA A 431 -20.19 -24.85 -6.50
C ALA A 431 -20.04 -24.25 -5.10
N THR A 432 -19.12 -24.78 -4.28
CA THR A 432 -18.85 -24.29 -2.92
C THR A 432 -18.27 -22.89 -2.94
N ARG A 433 -17.29 -22.61 -3.81
CA ARG A 433 -16.71 -21.27 -3.96
C ARG A 433 -17.73 -20.24 -4.41
N SER A 434 -18.57 -20.58 -5.40
CA SER A 434 -19.66 -19.73 -5.86
C SER A 434 -20.67 -19.44 -4.74
N GLN A 435 -21.01 -20.45 -3.92
CA GLN A 435 -21.87 -20.27 -2.74
C GLN A 435 -21.23 -19.34 -1.68
N HIS A 436 -19.94 -19.52 -1.37
CA HIS A 436 -19.20 -18.65 -0.46
C HIS A 436 -19.20 -17.20 -0.95
N GLN A 437 -18.82 -16.98 -2.21
CA GLN A 437 -18.81 -15.65 -2.83
C GLN A 437 -20.20 -15.02 -2.85
N GLN A 438 -21.26 -15.79 -3.12
CA GLN A 438 -22.64 -15.30 -3.09
C GLN A 438 -23.04 -14.83 -1.69
N GLY A 439 -22.68 -15.57 -0.65
CA GLY A 439 -22.94 -15.19 0.74
C GLY A 439 -22.20 -13.91 1.15
N VAL A 440 -20.93 -13.79 0.77
CA VAL A 440 -20.12 -12.59 1.02
C VAL A 440 -20.68 -11.38 0.26
N LEU A 441 -21.02 -11.54 -1.03
CA LEU A 441 -21.58 -10.49 -1.87
C LEU A 441 -22.87 -9.91 -1.27
N LEU A 442 -23.78 -10.75 -0.76
CA LEU A 442 -25.01 -10.27 -0.11
C LEU A 442 -24.70 -9.43 1.13
N ARG A 443 -23.77 -9.87 2.00
CA ARG A 443 -23.34 -9.07 3.16
C ARG A 443 -22.69 -7.75 2.77
N MET A 444 -21.91 -7.75 1.69
CA MET A 444 -21.31 -6.53 1.16
C MET A 444 -22.38 -5.57 0.63
N ILE A 445 -23.36 -6.06 -0.12
CA ILE A 445 -24.49 -5.26 -0.62
C ILE A 445 -25.24 -4.61 0.53
N ASP A 446 -25.61 -5.38 1.56
CA ASP A 446 -26.32 -4.86 2.73
C ASP A 446 -25.52 -3.78 3.45
N THR A 447 -24.20 -3.95 3.53
CA THR A 447 -23.31 -3.00 4.19
C THR A 447 -23.16 -1.72 3.40
N VAL A 448 -22.91 -1.81 2.10
CA VAL A 448 -22.82 -0.64 1.22
C VAL A 448 -24.13 0.13 1.20
N ARG A 449 -25.29 -0.55 1.16
CA ARG A 449 -26.60 0.11 1.21
C ARG A 449 -26.83 0.84 2.52
N ARG A 450 -26.44 0.22 3.64
CA ARG A 450 -26.54 0.82 4.97
C ARG A 450 -25.65 2.05 5.09
N ASP A 451 -24.39 1.93 4.68
CA ASP A 451 -23.42 3.03 4.70
C ASP A 451 -23.89 4.20 3.83
N LEU A 452 -24.39 3.91 2.63
CA LEU A 452 -24.95 4.92 1.73
C LEU A 452 -26.16 5.62 2.35
N THR A 453 -27.10 4.86 2.91
CA THR A 453 -28.31 5.42 3.52
C THR A 453 -27.95 6.29 4.73
N ASN A 454 -27.00 5.84 5.57
CA ASN A 454 -26.53 6.57 6.73
C ASN A 454 -25.81 7.87 6.35
N ASP A 455 -24.91 7.83 5.37
CA ASP A 455 -24.17 9.02 4.92
C ASP A 455 -25.11 10.09 4.35
N ILE A 456 -26.10 9.69 3.55
CA ILE A 456 -27.12 10.59 3.01
C ILE A 456 -28.00 11.14 4.13
N ALA A 457 -28.47 10.29 5.05
CA ALA A 457 -29.34 10.71 6.14
C ALA A 457 -28.66 11.67 7.13
N THR A 458 -27.36 11.50 7.34
CA THR A 458 -26.56 12.36 8.23
C THR A 458 -25.99 13.60 7.53
N SER A 459 -26.33 13.82 6.25
CA SER A 459 -25.77 14.88 5.42
C SER A 459 -24.25 14.94 5.49
N VAL A 460 -23.60 13.78 5.60
CA VAL A 460 -22.15 13.67 5.43
C VAL A 460 -21.87 13.92 3.95
N GLY A 461 -21.86 15.20 3.58
CA GLY A 461 -21.52 15.66 2.24
C GLY A 461 -20.07 15.33 1.90
N LYS A 462 -19.68 15.64 0.65
CA LYS A 462 -18.36 15.41 0.03
C LYS A 462 -17.21 15.51 1.05
N ARG A 463 -16.81 14.39 1.69
CA ARG A 463 -15.64 14.40 2.57
C ARG A 463 -14.43 14.56 1.68
N MET A 464 -13.64 15.61 1.92
CA MET A 464 -12.39 15.83 1.18
C MET A 464 -11.45 14.64 1.37
N SER A 465 -10.90 14.15 0.26
CA SER A 465 -9.93 13.05 0.17
C SER A 465 -8.85 13.15 1.27
N PHE A 466 -8.72 12.09 2.08
CA PHE A 466 -7.62 11.94 3.03
C PHE A 466 -6.42 11.28 2.35
N ALA A 467 -5.24 11.91 2.49
CA ALA A 467 -4.00 11.44 1.89
C ALA A 467 -3.56 10.04 2.37
N ASP A 468 -3.04 9.26 1.41
CA ASP A 468 -2.63 7.86 1.50
C ASP A 468 -1.59 7.58 2.62
N SER A 469 -2.08 6.99 3.71
CA SER A 469 -1.30 6.71 4.92
C SER A 469 -0.76 5.28 4.89
N THR A 470 0.55 5.13 4.67
CA THR A 470 1.26 3.82 4.78
C THR A 470 2.38 3.82 5.84
N ALA A 471 2.54 4.93 6.59
CA ALA A 471 3.49 5.03 7.69
C ALA A 471 2.80 4.60 8.99
N GLY A 472 2.70 3.30 9.23
CA GLY A 472 2.53 2.79 10.59
C GLY A 472 3.93 2.64 11.16
N GLY A 473 4.35 3.57 12.02
CA GLY A 473 5.56 3.37 12.81
C GLY A 473 5.28 2.30 13.86
N THR A 474 5.97 1.16 13.79
CA THR A 474 6.04 0.23 14.91
C THR A 474 7.29 0.61 15.70
N SER A 475 7.10 1.22 16.87
CA SER A 475 8.18 1.52 17.80
C SER A 475 8.69 0.22 18.40
N THR A 476 9.86 -0.23 17.96
CA THR A 476 10.77 -1.00 18.81
C THR A 476 12.21 -0.67 18.40
N ILE A 477 12.77 0.32 19.09
CA ILE A 477 14.20 0.66 19.06
C ILE A 477 14.88 -0.26 20.05
N ILE A 478 15.85 -1.03 19.57
CA ILE A 478 17.02 -1.41 20.35
C ILE A 478 18.18 -1.17 19.39
N ASP A 479 18.93 -0.10 19.64
CA ASP A 479 20.24 0.16 19.05
C ASP A 479 21.28 -0.47 19.99
N ILE A 480 22.24 -1.23 19.44
CA ILE A 480 23.39 -1.72 20.21
C ILE A 480 24.65 -1.56 19.37
N GLU A 481 25.60 -0.83 19.97
CA GLU A 481 26.97 -0.62 19.51
C GLU A 481 27.82 -1.90 19.62
N THR A 482 28.89 -1.91 18.83
CA THR A 482 29.74 -3.05 18.50
C THR A 482 30.92 -3.25 19.46
N ASP A 483 31.28 -4.50 19.71
CA ASP A 483 32.68 -4.93 19.90
C ASP A 483 32.95 -6.26 19.18
N ILE A 484 34.14 -6.40 18.59
CA ILE A 484 34.53 -7.44 17.62
C ILE A 484 35.57 -8.41 18.20
N SER A 485 35.44 -9.70 17.85
CA SER A 485 36.58 -10.59 17.58
C SER A 485 36.25 -11.51 16.37
N PRO A 486 37.10 -11.62 15.33
CA PRO A 486 36.81 -12.42 14.14
C PRO A 486 37.84 -13.53 13.91
N SER A 487 37.40 -14.78 13.68
CA SER A 487 38.26 -15.74 12.97
C SER A 487 37.55 -16.93 12.30
N MET A 488 36.30 -17.26 12.62
CA MET A 488 35.58 -18.37 11.96
C MET A 488 34.36 -17.92 11.13
N ALA A 489 33.90 -16.69 11.35
CA ALA A 489 32.68 -16.13 10.74
C ALA A 489 32.82 -15.72 9.27
N SER A 490 34.03 -15.38 8.82
CA SER A 490 34.27 -14.78 7.49
C SER A 490 34.06 -15.75 6.33
N LEU A 491 34.37 -17.04 6.52
CA LEU A 491 34.32 -18.03 5.44
C LEU A 491 32.88 -18.39 5.00
N SER A 492 31.95 -18.53 5.95
CA SER A 492 30.54 -18.84 5.65
C SER A 492 29.83 -17.69 4.92
N LEU A 493 30.16 -16.45 5.27
CA LEU A 493 29.59 -15.27 4.62
C LEU A 493 30.14 -15.08 3.18
N ASP A 494 31.42 -15.39 2.97
CA ASP A 494 31.99 -15.38 1.61
C ASP A 494 31.36 -16.45 0.72
N GLU A 495 30.93 -17.58 1.28
CA GLU A 495 30.16 -18.60 0.56
C GLU A 495 28.75 -18.10 0.18
N LEU A 496 28.06 -17.40 1.08
CA LEU A 496 26.80 -16.74 0.77
C LEU A 496 26.96 -15.76 -0.39
N ARG A 497 27.98 -14.89 -0.34
CA ARG A 497 28.27 -13.92 -1.41
C ARG A 497 28.55 -14.60 -2.74
N LYS A 498 29.39 -15.65 -2.75
CA LYS A 498 29.67 -16.45 -3.96
C LYS A 498 28.41 -17.10 -4.53
N THR A 499 27.48 -17.54 -3.68
CA THR A 499 26.21 -18.15 -4.11
C THR A 499 25.31 -17.11 -4.77
N LEU A 500 25.21 -15.91 -4.19
CA LEU A 500 24.49 -14.78 -4.79
C LEU A 500 25.10 -14.37 -6.14
N ASP A 501 26.42 -14.30 -6.25
CA ASP A 501 27.13 -13.98 -7.51
C ASP A 501 26.88 -15.03 -8.61
N ARG A 502 26.79 -16.31 -8.24
CA ARG A 502 26.44 -17.39 -9.18
C ARG A 502 25.01 -17.22 -9.69
N GLN A 503 24.07 -16.86 -8.80
CA GLN A 503 22.69 -16.59 -9.19
C GLN A 503 22.60 -15.39 -10.14
N ASP A 504 23.42 -14.37 -9.94
CA ASP A 504 23.54 -13.21 -10.83
C ASP A 504 24.08 -13.54 -12.23
N LYS A 505 24.89 -14.60 -12.34
CA LYS A 505 25.38 -15.10 -13.62
C LYS A 505 24.37 -16.03 -14.30
N ALA A 506 23.67 -16.87 -13.54
CA ALA A 506 22.64 -17.76 -14.06
C ALA A 506 21.40 -17.01 -14.60
N GLY A 507 21.04 -15.88 -13.98
CA GLY A 507 19.97 -15.00 -14.47
C GLY A 507 20.31 -14.21 -15.74
N ARG A 508 21.57 -14.21 -16.19
CA ARG A 508 22.00 -13.65 -17.47
C ARG A 508 22.19 -14.79 -18.47
N GLY A 509 21.10 -15.24 -19.09
CA GLY A 509 21.16 -16.07 -20.31
C GLY A 509 21.96 -15.37 -21.43
N PRO A 510 22.36 -16.09 -22.50
CA PRO A 510 23.12 -15.50 -23.59
C PRO A 510 22.36 -14.29 -24.14
N ARG A 511 23.02 -13.14 -24.19
CA ARG A 511 22.47 -11.93 -24.80
C ARG A 511 22.05 -12.26 -26.22
N GLU A 512 20.75 -12.27 -26.50
CA GLU A 512 20.28 -12.20 -27.88
C GLU A 512 20.87 -10.93 -28.52
N PRO A 513 21.41 -11.03 -29.74
CA PRO A 513 22.05 -9.89 -30.38
C PRO A 513 21.00 -8.83 -30.65
N HIS A 514 21.31 -7.59 -30.25
CA HIS A 514 20.78 -6.33 -30.72
C HIS A 514 19.56 -6.44 -31.67
N MET A 515 18.36 -6.14 -31.15
CA MET A 515 17.26 -5.80 -32.03
C MET A 515 17.61 -4.52 -32.82
N ASP A 516 17.49 -4.66 -34.14
CA ASP A 516 17.67 -3.67 -35.19
C ASP A 516 16.79 -2.42 -34.91
N PRO A 517 17.36 -1.19 -34.88
CA PRO A 517 16.62 0.03 -34.50
C PRO A 517 15.56 0.51 -35.53
N LYS A 518 15.03 -0.38 -36.39
CA LYS A 518 14.05 -0.04 -37.43
C LYS A 518 12.79 -0.90 -37.47
N PHE A 519 12.37 -1.52 -36.36
CA PHE A 519 11.04 -2.11 -36.26
C PHE A 519 10.06 -1.18 -35.52
N ASN A 520 9.18 -0.54 -36.29
CA ASN A 520 8.12 0.36 -35.82
C ASN A 520 6.76 -0.35 -35.94
N PRO A 521 6.08 -0.75 -34.83
CA PRO A 521 4.74 -1.34 -34.91
C PRO A 521 3.61 -0.28 -34.88
N TRP A 522 3.90 1.01 -34.71
CA TRP A 522 2.87 2.04 -34.54
C TRP A 522 3.26 3.33 -35.27
N GLY A 523 3.07 3.36 -36.58
CA GLY A 523 3.19 4.58 -37.36
C GLY A 523 1.94 5.46 -37.24
N VAL A 524 2.00 6.56 -36.46
CA VAL A 524 1.17 7.78 -36.57
C VAL A 524 1.96 8.98 -35.96
N PRO A 525 1.90 10.21 -36.51
CA PRO A 525 3.01 11.17 -36.47
C PRO A 525 3.00 12.18 -35.30
N TYR A 526 4.18 12.78 -35.11
CA TYR A 526 4.58 13.76 -34.12
C TYR A 526 3.93 15.14 -34.34
N PHE A 527 3.40 15.77 -33.28
CA PHE A 527 3.20 17.22 -33.18
C PHE A 527 3.63 17.73 -31.80
N PRO A 528 4.22 18.94 -31.72
CA PRO A 528 5.06 19.38 -30.60
C PRO A 528 4.27 19.93 -29.40
N SER A 529 4.82 19.70 -28.21
CA SER A 529 4.33 20.14 -26.91
C SER A 529 4.65 21.61 -26.63
N GLU A 530 3.64 22.42 -26.30
CA GLU A 530 3.81 23.61 -25.46
C GLU A 530 3.41 23.29 -24.03
N THR A 531 4.28 23.67 -23.10
CA THR A 531 4.19 23.46 -21.66
C THR A 531 3.22 24.44 -20.99
N SER A 532 2.29 23.92 -20.20
CA SER A 532 1.63 24.67 -19.13
C SER A 532 1.47 23.79 -17.87
N VAL A 533 1.54 24.45 -16.73
CA VAL A 533 1.81 23.94 -15.39
C VAL A 533 0.56 23.27 -14.79
N GLU A 534 0.62 21.98 -14.45
CA GLU A 534 -0.44 21.25 -13.75
C GLU A 534 -0.06 20.89 -12.29
N THR A 535 -0.97 21.21 -11.37
CA THR A 535 -0.99 20.84 -9.96
C THR A 535 -1.47 19.40 -9.76
N GLU A 536 -0.68 18.57 -9.08
CA GLU A 536 -1.00 17.16 -8.80
C GLU A 536 -2.18 16.99 -7.83
N SER A 537 -3.34 16.56 -8.35
CA SER A 537 -4.38 15.81 -7.64
C SER A 537 -4.15 14.30 -7.81
N ASP A 538 -4.49 13.53 -6.78
CA ASP A 538 -4.44 12.06 -6.71
C ASP A 538 -4.98 11.36 -7.98
N ASP A 539 -4.36 10.22 -8.31
CA ASP A 539 -4.70 9.30 -9.42
C ASP A 539 -6.20 8.95 -9.48
N SER A 540 -6.93 9.79 -10.20
CA SER A 540 -8.19 9.48 -10.88
C SER A 540 -8.02 9.96 -12.31
N ALA A 541 -7.92 9.01 -13.24
CA ALA A 541 -7.87 9.35 -14.65
C ALA A 541 -9.26 9.85 -15.09
N THR A 542 -9.42 11.17 -15.17
CA THR A 542 -10.41 11.82 -16.05
C THR A 542 -9.67 12.85 -16.88
N GLY A 543 -9.54 12.57 -18.18
CA GLY A 543 -8.91 13.49 -19.13
C GLY A 543 -9.74 14.77 -19.31
N GLY A 544 -9.10 15.92 -19.13
CA GLY A 544 -9.63 17.23 -19.49
C GLY A 544 -9.08 17.67 -20.84
N VAL A 545 -9.96 18.15 -21.74
CA VAL A 545 -9.63 18.88 -22.96
C VAL A 545 -9.94 20.36 -22.71
N GLY A 546 -9.03 21.23 -23.16
CA GLY A 546 -9.16 22.69 -23.08
C GLY A 546 -10.37 23.23 -23.85
N ILE A 547 -10.77 24.44 -23.45
CA ILE A 547 -11.82 25.29 -24.07
C ILE A 547 -11.61 25.41 -25.58
#